data_AF-A0A918HJR9-F1
#
_entry.id   AF-A0A918HJR9-F1
#
_cell.length_a   1.000
_cell.length_b   1.000
_cell.length_c   1.000
_cell.angle_alpha   90.00
_cell.angle_beta   90.00
_cell.angle_gamma   90.00
#
_symmetry.space_group_name_H-M   'P 1'
#
loop_
_entity.id
_entity.type
_entity.pdbx_description
1 polymer ?
#
loop_
_entity_poly.entity_id
_entity_poly.type
_entity_poly.pdbx_seq_one_letter_code
_entity_poly.pdbx_strand_id
1 'polypeptide(L)'
;MSAEEPASTKIGLPFENRDAMRLSKTHTLDALSVGPLDHAGGDKIVRFPGHVLVVKATGRGSYARTTPDRYGFPRLLRPRGKQHFGYSTGDLVRAVMPSGKWAGTWTGRISVRARGQHSLTAPMGRLNVSHRNLTLLQRSDGYGYSVRPEASPSSLGKTVDWRQNGS
;
A
#
# COMPACT_ATOMS: atom_id res chain seq x y z
N MET A 1 49.18 -11.71 30.78
CA MET A 1 47.99 -12.00 29.97
C MET A 1 46.96 -10.94 30.26
N SER A 2 47.01 -9.82 29.54
CA SER A 2 46.00 -8.78 29.65
C SER A 2 44.78 -9.24 28.85
N ALA A 3 43.65 -9.40 29.52
CA ALA A 3 42.39 -9.70 28.87
C ALA A 3 41.95 -8.45 28.08
N GLU A 4 41.83 -8.57 26.76
CA GLU A 4 41.13 -7.59 25.94
C GLU A 4 39.66 -7.58 26.37
N GLU A 5 39.21 -6.44 26.88
CA GLU A 5 37.80 -6.15 27.14
C GLU A 5 37.06 -6.14 25.79
N PRO A 6 35.98 -6.92 25.60
CA PRO A 6 35.30 -6.95 24.32
C PRO A 6 34.71 -5.58 24.03
N ALA A 7 35.16 -4.96 22.93
CA ALA A 7 34.65 -3.68 22.45
C ALA A 7 33.11 -3.71 22.47
N SER A 8 32.54 -2.91 23.37
CA SER A 8 31.10 -2.68 23.45
C SER A 8 30.65 -2.22 22.06
N THR A 9 30.05 -3.14 21.30
CA THR A 9 29.56 -2.86 19.95
C THR A 9 28.40 -1.91 20.14
N LYS A 10 28.69 -0.60 20.08
CA LYS A 10 27.66 0.43 20.09
C LYS A 10 26.77 0.16 18.88
N ILE A 11 25.59 -0.38 19.15
CA ILE A 11 24.53 -0.44 18.15
C ILE A 11 24.14 1.02 17.92
N GLY A 12 24.66 1.62 16.84
CA GLY A 12 24.29 2.98 16.45
C GLY A 12 22.77 3.06 16.33
N LEU A 13 22.16 4.07 16.93
CA LEU A 13 20.72 4.22 16.86
C LEU A 13 20.32 4.54 15.41
N PRO A 14 19.27 3.91 14.85
CA PRO A 14 18.87 4.14 13.45
C PRO A 14 18.64 5.60 13.12
N PHE A 15 18.15 6.37 14.09
CA PHE A 15 17.98 7.81 13.99
C PHE A 15 19.30 8.56 13.73
N GLU A 16 20.34 8.27 14.51
CA GLU A 16 21.63 8.97 14.45
C GLU A 16 22.34 8.72 13.12
N ASN A 17 22.37 7.44 12.70
CA ASN A 17 22.94 7.03 11.43
C ASN A 17 22.21 7.66 10.23
N ARG A 18 20.88 7.73 10.28
CA ARG A 18 20.04 8.36 9.26
C ARG A 18 20.28 9.87 9.18
N ASP A 19 20.41 10.52 10.33
CA ASP A 19 20.64 11.97 10.43
C ASP A 19 22.05 12.35 9.93
N ALA A 20 23.07 11.60 10.33
CA ALA A 20 24.44 11.75 9.84
C ALA A 20 24.53 11.64 8.30
N MET A 21 23.70 10.76 7.71
CA MET A 21 23.61 10.55 6.25
C MET A 21 22.59 11.48 5.55
N ARG A 22 21.92 12.38 6.29
CA ARG A 22 20.89 13.31 5.78
C ARG A 22 19.74 12.61 5.02
N LEU A 23 19.36 11.43 5.48
CA LEU A 23 18.31 10.61 4.88
C LEU A 23 16.92 11.00 5.40
N SER A 24 15.92 10.96 4.52
CA SER A 24 14.53 11.25 4.89
C SER A 24 13.97 10.17 5.84
N LYS A 25 12.94 10.52 6.63
CA LYS A 25 12.33 9.57 7.58
C LYS A 25 11.34 8.67 6.85
N THR A 26 11.77 7.45 6.51
CA THR A 26 10.93 6.38 5.95
C THR A 26 11.24 5.06 6.64
N HIS A 27 10.31 4.11 6.59
CA HIS A 27 10.55 2.77 7.17
C HIS A 27 11.75 2.06 6.53
N THR A 28 11.95 2.25 5.22
CA THR A 28 13.06 1.65 4.47
C THR A 28 14.40 2.26 4.84
N LEU A 29 14.50 3.59 4.92
CA LEU A 29 15.75 4.27 5.26
C LEU A 29 16.10 4.11 6.75
N ASP A 30 15.08 4.03 7.63
CA ASP A 30 15.29 3.73 9.04
C ASP A 30 15.86 2.32 9.23
N ALA A 31 15.28 1.32 8.55
CA ALA A 31 15.81 -0.06 8.57
C ALA A 31 17.23 -0.16 7.99
N LEU A 32 17.53 0.61 6.94
CA LEU A 32 18.87 0.68 6.33
C LEU A 32 19.90 1.35 7.25
N SER A 33 19.46 2.20 8.19
CA SER A 33 20.32 2.93 9.11
C SER A 33 20.61 2.17 10.40
N VAL A 34 20.18 0.90 10.52
CA VAL A 34 20.45 0.04 11.67
C VAL A 34 21.87 -0.54 11.57
N GLY A 35 22.63 -0.48 12.67
CA GLY A 35 23.92 -1.16 12.81
C GLY A 35 25.07 -0.22 13.17
N PRO A 36 26.27 -0.77 13.42
CA PRO A 36 27.46 0.03 13.67
C PRO A 36 27.93 0.65 12.35
N LEU A 37 27.79 1.97 12.23
CA LEU A 37 28.39 2.76 11.14
C LEU A 37 29.40 3.71 11.77
N ASP A 38 30.66 3.58 11.40
CA ASP A 38 31.72 4.50 11.81
C ASP A 38 31.78 5.70 10.87
N HIS A 39 30.95 6.70 11.14
CA HIS A 39 30.93 7.95 10.36
C HIS A 39 32.26 8.71 10.44
N ALA A 40 33.04 8.53 11.51
CA ALA A 40 34.35 9.14 11.68
C ALA A 40 35.43 8.39 10.86
N GLY A 41 35.32 7.07 10.78
CA GLY A 41 36.11 6.17 9.92
C GLY A 41 35.74 6.24 8.43
N GLY A 42 34.65 6.92 8.09
CA GLY A 42 34.24 7.19 6.71
C GLY A 42 33.14 6.28 6.16
N ASP A 43 32.49 5.48 7.00
CA ASP A 43 31.37 4.63 6.60
C ASP A 43 30.21 5.47 6.07
N LYS A 44 29.66 5.07 4.92
CA LYS A 44 28.59 5.80 4.24
C LYS A 44 27.57 4.86 3.60
N ILE A 45 26.30 5.24 3.71
CA ILE A 45 25.22 4.63 2.93
C ILE A 45 25.24 5.25 1.53
N VAL A 46 25.81 4.53 0.56
CA VAL A 46 26.01 5.03 -0.82
C VAL A 46 24.84 4.74 -1.75
N ARG A 47 23.92 3.83 -1.38
CA ARG A 47 22.79 3.43 -2.22
C ARG A 47 21.60 3.00 -1.40
N PHE A 48 20.42 3.37 -1.88
CA PHE A 48 19.13 2.91 -1.38
C PHE A 48 18.17 2.70 -2.58
N PRO A 49 17.11 1.90 -2.44
CA PRO A 49 16.17 1.68 -3.54
C PRO A 49 15.46 2.98 -3.92
N GLY A 50 15.39 3.30 -5.22
CA GLY A 50 14.67 4.50 -5.69
C GLY A 50 13.14 4.35 -5.65
N HIS A 51 12.64 3.13 -5.57
CA HIS A 51 11.22 2.82 -5.46
C HIS A 51 11.01 1.67 -4.47
N VAL A 52 9.91 1.74 -3.73
CA VAL A 52 9.51 0.70 -2.78
C VAL A 52 8.14 0.14 -3.13
N LEU A 53 8.00 -1.17 -2.97
CA LEU A 53 6.72 -1.84 -3.05
C LEU A 53 5.96 -1.63 -1.74
N VAL A 54 4.81 -0.98 -1.83
CA VAL A 54 3.88 -0.78 -0.71
C VAL A 54 2.81 -1.84 -0.78
N VAL A 55 2.74 -2.65 0.28
CA VAL A 55 1.71 -3.69 0.45
C VAL A 55 0.74 -3.24 1.54
N LYS A 56 -0.55 -3.20 1.21
CA LYS A 56 -1.64 -2.80 2.12
C LYS A 56 -2.59 -3.97 2.31
N ALA A 57 -2.89 -4.36 3.55
CA ALA A 57 -3.97 -5.33 3.80
C ALA A 57 -5.33 -4.72 3.41
N THR A 58 -6.07 -5.40 2.52
CA THR A 58 -7.40 -4.97 2.05
C THR A 58 -8.53 -5.86 2.57
N GLY A 59 -8.21 -6.94 3.26
CA GLY A 59 -9.16 -7.92 3.78
C GLY A 59 -9.69 -8.89 2.71
N ARG A 60 -10.42 -9.92 3.14
CA ARG A 60 -10.93 -11.02 2.29
C ARG A 60 -12.46 -11.12 2.26
N GLY A 61 -13.12 -10.00 2.51
CA GLY A 61 -14.58 -9.91 2.67
C GLY A 61 -15.05 -10.22 4.09
N SER A 62 -16.35 -10.05 4.33
CA SER A 62 -16.97 -10.33 5.63
C SER A 62 -17.38 -11.80 5.72
N TYR A 63 -17.21 -12.40 6.91
CA TYR A 63 -17.73 -13.73 7.21
C TYR A 63 -19.26 -13.74 7.38
N ALA A 64 -19.85 -12.60 7.76
CA ALA A 64 -21.27 -12.47 7.97
C ALA A 64 -22.06 -12.72 6.68
N ARG A 65 -22.97 -13.69 6.73
CA ARG A 65 -23.77 -14.11 5.56
C ARG A 65 -25.11 -13.40 5.43
N THR A 66 -25.52 -12.72 6.48
CA THR A 66 -26.71 -11.88 6.47
C THR A 66 -26.32 -10.46 6.81
N THR A 67 -26.92 -9.50 6.12
CA THR A 67 -26.88 -8.11 6.54
C THR A 67 -28.07 -7.87 7.47
N PRO A 68 -27.84 -7.51 8.74
CA PRO A 68 -28.92 -7.16 9.65
C PRO A 68 -29.54 -5.81 9.25
N ASP A 69 -30.75 -5.55 9.71
CA ASP A 69 -31.32 -4.20 9.70
C ASP A 69 -30.70 -3.32 10.81
N ARG A 70 -31.20 -2.10 10.96
CA ARG A 70 -30.74 -1.16 12.00
C ARG A 70 -31.00 -1.64 13.43
N TYR A 71 -31.81 -2.69 13.63
CA TYR A 71 -32.20 -3.25 14.92
C TYR A 71 -31.54 -4.62 15.19
N GLY A 72 -30.75 -5.14 14.24
CA GLY A 72 -30.06 -6.43 14.36
C GLY A 72 -30.78 -7.60 13.71
N PHE A 73 -31.98 -7.42 13.15
CA PHE A 73 -32.74 -8.52 12.55
C PHE A 73 -32.20 -8.89 11.16
N PRO A 74 -32.08 -10.18 10.83
CA PRO A 74 -31.58 -10.63 9.53
C PRO A 74 -32.46 -10.13 8.37
N ARG A 75 -31.92 -9.33 7.43
CA ARG A 75 -32.71 -8.75 6.32
C ARG A 75 -32.31 -9.26 4.94
N LEU A 76 -31.01 -9.29 4.62
CA LEU A 76 -30.53 -9.66 3.28
C LEU A 76 -29.55 -10.83 3.34
N LEU A 77 -29.92 -11.93 2.70
CA LEU A 77 -29.04 -13.08 2.55
C LEU A 77 -28.00 -12.81 1.45
N ARG A 78 -26.72 -12.92 1.79
CA ARG A 78 -25.65 -12.87 0.80
C ARG A 78 -25.53 -14.20 0.08
N PRO A 79 -25.35 -14.20 -1.25
CA PRO A 79 -25.14 -15.42 -2.03
C PRO A 79 -23.97 -16.27 -1.49
N ARG A 80 -24.08 -17.59 -1.62
CA ARG A 80 -23.00 -18.54 -1.24
C ARG A 80 -21.79 -18.45 -2.18
N GLY A 81 -22.02 -18.10 -3.44
CA GLY A 81 -20.97 -17.98 -4.44
C GLY A 81 -20.12 -16.74 -4.18
N LYS A 82 -18.82 -16.93 -3.93
CA LYS A 82 -17.84 -15.83 -3.85
C LYS A 82 -17.48 -15.27 -5.23
N GLN A 83 -17.71 -16.05 -6.28
CA GLN A 83 -17.40 -15.71 -7.66
C GLN A 83 -18.66 -15.57 -8.49
N HIS A 84 -18.66 -14.58 -9.38
CA HIS A 84 -19.65 -14.44 -10.44
C HIS A 84 -18.92 -14.22 -11.76
N PHE A 85 -19.31 -14.95 -12.81
CA PHE A 85 -18.68 -14.88 -14.14
C PHE A 85 -17.15 -15.09 -14.11
N GLY A 86 -16.67 -15.90 -13.16
CA GLY A 86 -15.23 -16.18 -12.99
C GLY A 86 -14.44 -15.10 -12.22
N TYR A 87 -15.10 -14.07 -11.69
CA TYR A 87 -14.47 -12.96 -10.96
C TYR A 87 -14.90 -12.91 -9.50
N SER A 88 -14.00 -12.45 -8.61
CA SER A 88 -14.28 -12.12 -7.20
C SER A 88 -14.08 -10.63 -6.92
N THR A 89 -14.78 -10.10 -5.92
CA THR A 89 -14.51 -8.73 -5.44
C THR A 89 -13.08 -8.61 -4.92
N GLY A 90 -12.37 -7.60 -5.40
CA GLY A 90 -10.95 -7.35 -5.10
C GLY A 90 -9.98 -7.86 -6.16
N ASP A 91 -10.46 -8.63 -7.16
CA ASP A 91 -9.65 -9.03 -8.30
C ASP A 91 -9.15 -7.78 -9.05
N LEU A 92 -7.86 -7.80 -9.44
CA LEU A 92 -7.28 -6.80 -10.32
C LEU A 92 -7.51 -7.24 -11.76
N VAL A 93 -8.09 -6.36 -12.56
CA VAL A 93 -8.44 -6.66 -13.94
C VAL A 93 -8.02 -5.53 -14.87
N ARG A 94 -7.85 -5.88 -16.14
CA ARG A 94 -7.78 -4.94 -17.26
C ARG A 94 -9.14 -4.94 -17.96
N ALA A 95 -9.77 -3.78 -18.08
CA ALA A 95 -10.98 -3.56 -18.85
C ALA A 95 -10.64 -2.90 -20.18
N VAL A 96 -11.13 -3.45 -21.29
CA VAL A 96 -11.02 -2.85 -22.62
C VAL A 96 -12.39 -2.41 -23.08
N MET A 97 -12.61 -1.10 -23.16
CA MET A 97 -13.91 -0.50 -23.51
C MET A 97 -13.86 -0.02 -24.97
N PRO A 98 -14.64 -0.62 -25.88
CA PRO A 98 -14.58 -0.28 -27.30
C PRO A 98 -15.20 1.08 -27.62
N SER A 99 -16.17 1.56 -26.83
CA SER A 99 -16.88 2.80 -27.10
C SER A 99 -17.49 3.42 -25.83
N GLY A 100 -17.96 4.67 -25.94
CA GLY A 100 -18.64 5.42 -24.89
C GLY A 100 -17.72 6.31 -24.04
N LYS A 101 -18.27 6.87 -22.95
CA LYS A 101 -17.58 7.82 -22.06
C LYS A 101 -16.23 7.32 -21.53
N TRP A 102 -16.12 6.01 -21.34
CA TRP A 102 -14.94 5.36 -20.79
C TRP A 102 -14.18 4.53 -21.84
N ALA A 103 -14.28 4.89 -23.13
CA ALA A 103 -13.54 4.21 -24.19
C ALA A 103 -12.02 4.20 -23.87
N GLY A 104 -11.37 3.08 -24.16
CA GLY A 104 -9.96 2.85 -23.84
C GLY A 104 -9.71 1.69 -22.88
N THR A 105 -8.49 1.61 -22.36
CA THR A 105 -8.05 0.53 -21.46
C THR A 105 -7.91 1.04 -20.03
N TRP A 106 -8.54 0.36 -19.08
CA TRP A 106 -8.50 0.71 -17.66
C TRP A 106 -8.02 -0.47 -16.84
N THR A 107 -7.07 -0.23 -15.95
CA THR A 107 -6.61 -1.23 -14.99
C THR A 107 -7.07 -0.82 -13.60
N GLY A 108 -7.69 -1.76 -12.88
CA GLY A 108 -8.24 -1.46 -11.57
C GLY A 108 -8.83 -2.68 -10.88
N ARG A 109 -9.12 -2.51 -9.58
CA ARG A 109 -9.82 -3.55 -8.82
C ARG A 109 -11.32 -3.46 -9.04
N ILE A 110 -11.98 -4.62 -9.10
CA ILE A 110 -13.42 -4.71 -9.30
C ILE A 110 -14.20 -5.08 -8.04
N SER A 111 -15.40 -4.52 -7.95
CA SER A 111 -16.49 -5.04 -7.14
C SER A 111 -17.43 -5.83 -8.03
N VAL A 112 -17.56 -7.12 -7.73
CA VAL A 112 -18.33 -8.08 -8.55
C VAL A 112 -19.81 -7.99 -8.20
N ARG A 113 -20.66 -8.09 -9.22
CA ARG A 113 -22.13 -8.09 -9.10
C ARG A 113 -22.71 -9.28 -9.85
N ALA A 114 -23.75 -9.89 -9.28
CA ALA A 114 -24.40 -11.07 -9.84
C ALA A 114 -25.02 -10.86 -11.23
N ARG A 115 -25.28 -9.61 -11.64
CA ARG A 115 -25.82 -9.27 -12.98
C ARG A 115 -24.76 -9.27 -14.10
N GLY A 116 -23.48 -9.52 -13.78
CA GLY A 116 -22.40 -9.54 -14.79
C GLY A 116 -21.91 -8.17 -15.24
N GLN A 117 -22.41 -7.09 -14.62
CA GLN A 117 -21.92 -5.72 -14.73
C GLN A 117 -21.14 -5.39 -13.45
N HIS A 118 -19.82 -5.40 -13.52
CA HIS A 118 -18.94 -5.19 -12.38
C HIS A 118 -18.55 -3.72 -12.27
N SER A 119 -18.24 -3.24 -11.06
CA SER A 119 -17.77 -1.87 -10.87
C SER A 119 -16.25 -1.87 -10.75
N LEU A 120 -15.56 -1.24 -11.69
CA LEU A 120 -14.11 -1.08 -11.70
C LEU A 120 -13.73 0.27 -11.07
N THR A 121 -12.75 0.26 -10.17
CA THR A 121 -12.17 1.48 -9.60
C THR A 121 -10.91 1.85 -10.39
N ALA A 122 -10.99 2.94 -11.16
CA ALA A 122 -9.89 3.53 -11.92
C ALA A 122 -9.42 4.85 -11.27
N PRO A 123 -8.24 5.38 -11.65
CA PRO A 123 -7.76 6.66 -11.12
C PRO A 123 -8.74 7.83 -11.31
N MET A 124 -9.48 7.84 -12.44
CA MET A 124 -10.48 8.86 -12.75
C MET A 124 -11.84 8.66 -12.06
N GLY A 125 -12.04 7.54 -11.36
CA GLY A 125 -13.28 7.23 -10.68
C GLY A 125 -13.77 5.80 -10.89
N ARG A 126 -15.03 5.56 -10.54
CA ARG A 126 -15.68 4.26 -10.67
C ARG A 126 -16.49 4.18 -11.95
N LEU A 127 -16.31 3.10 -12.70
CA LEU A 127 -17.07 2.81 -13.91
C LEU A 127 -17.65 1.39 -13.86
N ASN A 128 -18.77 1.18 -14.58
CA ASN A 128 -19.37 -0.14 -14.70
C ASN A 128 -18.86 -0.81 -15.98
N VAL A 129 -18.47 -2.08 -15.90
CA VAL A 129 -17.89 -2.86 -17.00
C VAL A 129 -18.56 -4.22 -17.07
N SER A 130 -18.89 -4.66 -18.28
CA SER A 130 -19.34 -6.02 -18.55
C SER A 130 -18.22 -7.02 -18.30
N HIS A 131 -18.50 -8.14 -17.64
CA HIS A 131 -17.53 -9.23 -17.43
C HIS A 131 -16.86 -9.73 -18.72
N ARG A 132 -17.51 -9.57 -19.88
CA ARG A 132 -16.97 -9.94 -21.20
C ARG A 132 -15.79 -9.07 -21.64
N ASN A 133 -15.70 -7.85 -21.12
CA ASN A 133 -14.67 -6.87 -21.49
C ASN A 133 -13.52 -6.85 -20.48
N LEU A 134 -13.47 -7.81 -19.56
CA LEU A 134 -12.47 -7.91 -18.51
C LEU A 134 -11.47 -9.01 -18.82
N THR A 135 -10.23 -8.74 -18.43
CA THR A 135 -9.15 -9.73 -18.37
C THR A 135 -8.60 -9.72 -16.95
N LEU A 136 -8.57 -10.87 -16.29
CA LEU A 136 -7.97 -11.02 -14.97
C LEU A 136 -6.46 -10.81 -15.03
N LEU A 137 -5.93 -9.92 -14.18
CA LEU A 137 -4.50 -9.72 -14.00
C LEU A 137 -3.99 -10.36 -12.72
N GLN A 138 -4.74 -10.22 -11.62
CA GLN A 138 -4.39 -10.78 -10.32
C GLN A 138 -5.65 -11.12 -9.53
N ARG A 139 -5.63 -12.28 -8.87
CA ARG A 139 -6.70 -12.69 -7.93
C ARG A 139 -6.63 -11.90 -6.63
N SER A 140 -7.78 -11.73 -5.99
CA SER A 140 -7.89 -11.16 -4.65
C SER A 140 -7.21 -12.07 -3.60
N ASP A 141 -5.96 -11.74 -3.26
CA ASP A 141 -5.16 -12.41 -2.21
C ASP A 141 -5.35 -11.79 -0.82
N GLY A 142 -6.05 -10.65 -0.75
CA GLY A 142 -6.28 -9.87 0.46
C GLY A 142 -5.31 -8.69 0.63
N TYR A 143 -4.45 -8.44 -0.35
CA TYR A 143 -3.49 -7.35 -0.35
C TYR A 143 -3.64 -6.40 -1.55
N GLY A 144 -3.35 -5.14 -1.28
CA GLY A 144 -3.17 -4.04 -2.21
C GLY A 144 -1.69 -3.84 -2.49
N TYR A 145 -1.30 -3.85 -3.76
CA TYR A 145 0.06 -3.59 -4.20
C TYR A 145 0.12 -2.25 -4.92
N SER A 146 1.10 -1.43 -4.58
CA SER A 146 1.39 -0.16 -5.25
C SER A 146 2.89 0.13 -5.15
N VAL A 147 3.45 0.82 -6.14
CA VAL A 147 4.84 1.28 -6.09
C VAL A 147 4.84 2.76 -5.72
N ARG A 148 5.75 3.15 -4.83
CA ARG A 148 6.00 4.56 -4.48
C ARG A 148 7.48 4.86 -4.67
N PRO A 149 7.87 6.04 -5.19
CA PRO A 149 9.25 6.48 -5.10
C PRO A 149 9.69 6.54 -3.64
N GLU A 150 10.92 6.10 -3.39
CA GLU A 150 11.51 6.25 -2.08
C GLU A 150 11.92 7.71 -1.90
N ALA A 151 11.62 8.26 -0.73
CA ALA A 151 11.77 9.70 -0.51
C ALA A 151 13.23 10.11 -0.75
N SER A 152 13.43 11.05 -1.68
CA SER A 152 14.71 11.75 -1.81
C SER A 152 15.09 12.41 -0.49
N PRO A 153 16.40 12.62 -0.24
CA PRO A 153 16.87 13.30 0.97
C PRO A 153 16.05 14.57 1.18
N SER A 154 15.48 14.72 2.38
CA SER A 154 14.54 15.80 2.65
C SER A 154 15.20 17.13 2.35
N SER A 155 14.61 17.94 1.46
CA SER A 155 14.79 19.39 1.54
C SER A 155 14.35 19.80 2.95
N LEU A 156 15.29 20.30 3.76
CA LEU A 156 14.98 20.85 5.08
C LEU A 156 13.77 21.78 5.00
N GLY A 157 12.89 21.68 6.00
CA GLY A 157 11.94 22.74 6.33
C GLY A 157 10.48 22.41 6.09
N LYS A 158 9.84 21.75 7.06
CA LYS A 158 8.52 22.22 7.49
C LYS A 158 8.73 22.92 8.82
N THR A 159 8.83 24.25 8.79
CA THR A 159 8.64 25.07 9.99
C THR A 159 7.23 24.79 10.48
N VAL A 160 7.10 24.12 11.62
CA VAL A 160 5.83 23.98 12.31
C VAL A 160 5.62 25.29 13.05
N ASP A 161 4.73 26.14 12.52
CA ASP A 161 4.28 27.35 13.19
C ASP A 161 3.22 26.97 14.24
N TRP A 162 3.55 27.16 15.52
CA TRP A 162 2.76 26.75 16.68
C TRP A 162 1.77 27.84 17.13
N ARG A 163 1.50 28.85 16.30
CA ARG A 163 0.83 30.10 16.71
C ARG A 163 -0.62 30.30 16.28
N GLN A 164 -1.37 29.23 15.98
CA GLN A 164 -2.82 29.36 15.76
C GLN A 164 -3.61 28.29 16.51
N ASN A 165 -3.98 28.61 17.75
CA ASN A 165 -5.23 28.21 18.41
C ASN A 165 -5.34 29.00 19.71
N GLY A 166 -6.10 30.10 19.66
CA GLY A 166 -6.33 30.96 20.81
C GLY A 166 -7.15 32.18 20.42
N SER A 167 -8.46 31.96 20.21
CA SER A 167 -9.56 32.89 20.46
C SER A 167 -10.88 32.14 20.22
#